data_AF-A0A4Q3LGM6-F1
#
_entry.id   AF-A0A4Q3LGM6-F1
#
_cell.length_a   1.000
_cell.length_b   1.000
_cell.length_c   1.000
_cell.angle_alpha   90.00
_cell.angle_beta   90.00
_cell.angle_gamma   90.00
#
_symmetry.space_group_name_H-M   'P 1'
#
loop_
_entity.id
_entity.type
_entity.pdbx_description
1 polymer ?
#
loop_
_entity_poly.entity_id
_entity_poly.type
_entity_poly.pdbx_seq_one_letter_code
_entity_poly.pdbx_strand_id
1 'polypeptide(L)' 'MAKRIGPAKIKQYSLEFKLKAVQLSDQPGVLIKDVAESLCIHPFMLS' A
#
# COMPACT_ATOMS: atom_id res chain seq x y z
N MET A 1 -29.14 11.27 -20.71
CA MET A 1 -27.80 10.84 -21.16
C MET A 1 -27.32 9.74 -20.23
N ALA A 2 -27.00 8.55 -20.73
CA ALA A 2 -26.53 7.44 -19.89
C ALA A 2 -25.09 7.71 -19.42
N LYS A 3 -24.88 7.82 -18.11
CA LYS A 3 -23.55 7.96 -17.49
C LYS A 3 -22.81 6.63 -17.65
N ARG A 4 -21.78 6.59 -18.50
CA ARG A 4 -20.88 5.43 -18.59
C ARG A 4 -20.22 5.24 -17.22
N ILE A 5 -20.60 4.19 -16.51
CA ILE A 5 -19.93 3.78 -15.28
C ILE A 5 -18.66 3.06 -15.72
N GLY A 6 -17.62 3.86 -16.01
CA GLY A 6 -16.27 3.34 -16.25
C GLY A 6 -15.76 2.59 -15.00
N PRO A 7 -14.68 1.80 -15.12
CA PRO A 7 -14.15 1.03 -14.01
C PRO A 7 -13.98 1.91 -12.77
N ALA A 8 -14.48 1.42 -11.63
CA ALA A 8 -14.44 2.16 -10.38
C ALA A 8 -13.00 2.60 -10.11
N LYS A 9 -12.82 3.91 -9.90
CA LYS A 9 -11.50 4.48 -9.61
C LYS A 9 -11.07 3.94 -8.25
N ILE A 10 -10.19 2.95 -8.25
CA ILE A 10 -9.62 2.40 -7.02
C ILE A 10 -8.76 3.51 -6.41
N LYS A 11 -8.93 3.80 -5.11
CA LYS A 11 -8.04 4.71 -4.40
C LYS A 11 -6.64 4.11 -4.42
N GLN A 12 -5.72 4.75 -5.14
CA GLN A 12 -4.31 4.39 -5.13
C GLN A 12 -3.64 4.99 -3.89
N TYR A 13 -2.73 4.24 -3.27
CA TYR A 13 -1.85 4.79 -2.26
C TYR A 13 -0.93 5.84 -2.87
N SER A 14 -0.72 6.94 -2.15
CA SER A 14 0.23 7.97 -2.56
C SER A 14 1.66 7.41 -2.64
N LEU A 15 2.50 8.04 -3.47
CA LEU A 15 3.91 7.67 -3.59
C LEU A 15 4.62 7.77 -2.23
N GLU A 16 4.33 8.83 -1.47
CA GLU A 16 4.88 9.06 -0.14
C GLU A 16 4.53 7.95 0.85
N PHE A 17 3.30 7.43 0.78
CA PHE A 17 2.88 6.30 1.63
C PHE A 17 3.70 5.06 1.31
N LYS A 18 3.87 4.75 0.02
CA LYS A 18 4.68 3.60 -0.43
C LYS A 18 6.14 3.73 0.02
N LEU A 19 6.73 4.92 -0.13
CA LEU A 19 8.12 5.18 0.28
C LEU A 19 8.32 4.97 1.78
N LYS A 20 7.42 5.50 2.62
CA LYS A 20 7.50 5.28 4.07
C LYS A 20 7.34 3.81 4.43
N ALA A 21 6.41 3.11 3.78
CA ALA A 21 6.17 1.70 4.03
C ALA A 21 7.43 0.85 3.72
N VAL A 22 8.13 1.14 2.61
CA VAL A 22 9.39 0.49 2.25
C VAL A 22 10.51 0.83 3.24
N GLN A 23 10.66 2.10 3.63
CA GLN A 23 11.66 2.53 4.61
C GLN A 23 11.46 1.88 5.99
N LEU A 24 10.21 1.64 6.38
CA LEU A 24 9.87 0.93 7.62
C LEU A 24 10.22 -0.55 7.52
N SER A 25 9.95 -1.19 6.39
CA SER A 25 10.28 -2.61 6.18
C SER A 25 11.78 -2.88 5.99
N ASP A 26 12.58 -1.88 5.60
CA ASP A 26 14.04 -1.99 5.42
C ASP A 26 14.82 -1.93 6.75
N GLN A 27 14.15 -1.60 7.86
CA GLN A 27 14.80 -1.54 9.16
C GLN A 27 15.29 -2.92 9.63
N PRO A 28 16.49 -3.02 10.22
CA PRO A 28 17.07 -4.28 10.65
C PRO A 28 16.20 -4.94 11.72
N GLY A 29 15.80 -6.20 11.47
CA GLY A 29 14.96 -6.98 12.40
C GLY A 29 13.47 -6.72 12.28
N VAL A 30 13.03 -5.85 11.36
CA VAL A 30 11.59 -5.64 11.08
C VAL A 30 11.12 -6.64 10.03
N LEU A 31 9.99 -7.30 10.29
CA LEU A 31 9.35 -8.16 9.31
C LEU A 31 8.37 -7.37 8.45
N ILE A 32 8.38 -7.67 7.15
CA ILE A 32 7.41 -7.10 6.19
C ILE A 32 5.97 -7.34 6.64
N LYS A 33 5.68 -8.49 7.27
CA LYS A 33 4.35 -8.81 7.80
C LYS A 33 3.90 -7.84 8.89
N ASP A 34 4.78 -7.50 9.83
CA ASP A 34 4.46 -6.59 10.94
C ASP A 34 4.16 -5.17 10.44
N VAL A 35 4.92 -4.71 9.43
CA VAL A 35 4.69 -3.42 8.77
C VAL A 35 3.37 -3.43 8.00
N ALA A 36 3.09 -4.53 7.29
CA ALA A 36 1.86 -4.68 6.53
C ALA A 36 0.61 -4.71 7.43
N GLU A 37 0.66 -5.43 8.56
CA GLU A 37 -0.40 -5.43 9.57
C GLU A 37 -0.60 -4.05 10.18
N SER A 38 0.49 -3.34 10.51
CA SER A 38 0.41 -1.99 11.09
C SER A 38 -0.19 -0.96 10.14
N LEU A 39 0.06 -1.10 8.83
CA LEU A 39 -0.44 -0.21 7.80
C LEU A 39 -1.78 -0.67 7.19
N CYS A 40 -2.32 -1.81 7.65
CA CYS A 40 -3.51 -2.47 7.09
C CYS A 40 -3.42 -2.62 5.56
N ILE A 41 -2.25 -3.02 5.06
CA ILE A 41 -2.00 -3.31 3.64
C ILE A 41 -1.61 -4.77 3.45
N HIS A 42 -1.72 -5.26 2.22
CA HIS A 42 -1.27 -6.61 1.91
C HIS A 42 0.27 -6.63 1.87
N PRO A 43 0.97 -7.62 2.48
CA PRO A 43 2.44 -7.67 2.51
C PRO A 43 3.07 -7.76 1.11
N PHE A 44 2.34 -8.25 0.12
CA PHE A 44 2.75 -8.22 -1.30
C PHE A 44 3.02 -6.80 -1.82
N MET A 45 2.44 -5.76 -1.20
CA MET A 45 2.68 -4.37 -1.60
C MET A 45 4.07 -3.84 -1.20
N LEU A 46 4.82 -4.59 -0.39
CA LEU A 46 6.12 -4.23 0.16
C LEU A 46 7.27 -5.14 -0.32
N SER A 47 6.98 -6.18 -1.11
CA SER A 47 7.95 -7.17 -1.61
C SER A 47 8.44 -6.89 -3.03
#